data_AF-A0A970RGT7-F1
#
_entry.id   AF-A0A970RGT7-F1
#
_cell.length_a   1.000
_cell.length_b   1.000
_cell.length_c   1.000
_cell.angle_alpha   90.00
_cell.angle_beta   90.00
_cell.angle_gamma   90.00
#
_symmetry.space_group_name_H-M   'P 1'
#
loop_
_entity.id
_entity.type
_entity.pdbx_description
1 polymer ?
#
loop_
_entity_poly.entity_id
_entity_poly.type
_entity_poly.pdbx_seq_one_letter_code
_entity_poly.pdbx_strand_id
1 'polypeptide(L)'
;MRGIETAIGCAKGLLCAGLFSASLAALAVPDAAQVPALISSEAPAVADLGQAEPVPQCYLAEQQQLVSAARYLQGRANQLEGNNAYSDYMTRIAQRRPQLYISDNAGSLRAVDPATGGETFSFTPQAVVAEPLGAEPVSDQYYLGSRSVVADIYAHGQWRTLLVGILGAAGKGLFALDITNPNAIKLLWELDARSEVFKELGVQLGYSFPQPSIARLHNGRWAVVTGNGYSAQGSEYGAAALYIIDAVDGSLIKRLEVQSDLAQPNGLSSPRLADYDGDGIADYAYAGDLHGNLWRFDLFGDGAAAEASTPPRYGASSGSSAGFKPSYAGQPLFSAAAQALPQSIIAAPSVVPHPTGIGYLVLFGTGHYVANENQAKDASQHSLYGIWDSKTAAQTTAAESISPKQLALQSISNTRLSIAQDAEPAREVRVMSNHPVEWYTDFDATQPVKQRGWRLDLPAGEMLIETMQSLGSMLLLQTLLPSSERCVTDDSHWLYAINPATGGATGHHVFAQQTAEDGIVSAIQFGALGGIDIGQSGQGFAAYAQDQQARIAPPPESVGRQSWRVIVEP
;
A
#
# COMPACT_ATOMS: atom_id res chain seq x y z
N MET A 1 7.51 81.69 -9.51
CA MET A 1 8.12 82.26 -10.73
C MET A 1 9.57 82.62 -10.42
N ARG A 2 10.52 82.18 -11.28
CA ARG A 2 11.87 82.70 -11.65
C ARG A 2 12.74 83.41 -10.57
N GLY A 3 14.07 83.33 -10.62
CA GLY A 3 14.99 82.96 -11.72
C GLY A 3 16.43 82.78 -11.22
N ILE A 4 17.19 81.88 -11.88
CA ILE A 4 18.33 82.11 -12.80
C ILE A 4 19.63 82.44 -12.06
N GLU A 5 20.49 81.43 -11.83
CA GLU A 5 21.87 81.60 -11.35
C GLU A 5 22.67 80.26 -11.32
N THR A 6 23.97 80.35 -11.70
CA THR A 6 25.20 79.62 -11.25
C THR A 6 25.26 78.07 -11.15
N ALA A 7 26.39 77.36 -11.19
CA ALA A 7 27.78 77.46 -11.70
C ALA A 7 28.60 76.33 -11.00
N ILE A 8 29.65 75.78 -11.67
CA ILE A 8 30.87 75.12 -11.09
C ILE A 8 30.65 73.73 -10.42
N GLY A 9 31.52 72.71 -10.45
CA GLY A 9 32.86 72.48 -10.98
C GLY A 9 33.57 71.33 -10.21
N CYS A 10 34.29 70.48 -10.97
CA CYS A 10 35.51 69.70 -10.69
C CYS A 10 36.00 69.31 -9.26
N ALA A 11 36.39 68.02 -9.15
CA ALA A 11 37.74 67.52 -8.83
C ALA A 11 38.13 67.01 -7.40
N LYS A 12 38.67 65.77 -7.42
CA LYS A 12 39.85 65.20 -6.72
C LYS A 12 39.86 65.02 -5.19
N GLY A 13 40.18 63.78 -4.77
CA GLY A 13 41.32 63.55 -3.87
C GLY A 13 41.12 62.73 -2.58
N LEU A 14 41.69 61.51 -2.59
CA LEU A 14 42.50 60.88 -1.54
C LEU A 14 41.94 60.52 -0.12
N LEU A 15 42.08 59.21 0.19
CA LEU A 15 42.66 58.57 1.39
C LEU A 15 41.95 58.62 2.77
N CYS A 16 41.45 57.46 3.22
CA CYS A 16 41.65 56.79 4.53
C CYS A 16 40.58 55.68 4.72
N ALA A 17 40.90 54.40 4.51
CA ALA A 17 41.49 53.45 5.48
C ALA A 17 40.49 52.97 6.57
N GLY A 18 40.11 51.67 6.52
CA GLY A 18 39.50 50.97 7.67
C GLY A 18 38.55 49.78 7.40
N LEU A 19 39.07 48.67 6.85
CA LEU A 19 38.89 47.25 7.28
C LEU A 19 37.45 46.65 7.42
N PHE A 20 37.06 45.42 7.01
CA PHE A 20 37.67 44.22 6.41
C PHE A 20 36.52 43.27 5.97
N SER A 21 36.69 42.58 4.82
CA SER A 21 36.24 41.21 4.42
C SER A 21 34.74 40.79 4.59
N ALA A 22 34.08 40.05 3.69
CA ALA A 22 34.54 39.00 2.78
C ALA A 22 33.59 38.82 1.57
N SER A 23 34.16 38.29 0.49
CA SER A 23 33.58 38.04 -0.84
C SER A 23 32.43 37.02 -0.86
N LEU A 24 31.38 37.35 -1.61
CA LEU A 24 30.42 36.40 -2.17
C LEU A 24 30.86 36.06 -3.60
N ALA A 25 31.41 34.87 -3.82
CA ALA A 25 31.63 34.32 -5.15
C ALA A 25 30.69 33.11 -5.30
N ALA A 26 29.77 33.23 -6.26
CA ALA A 26 28.86 32.17 -6.67
C ALA A 26 29.66 30.98 -7.22
N LEU A 27 29.45 29.80 -6.63
CA LEU A 27 29.96 28.53 -7.14
C LEU A 27 28.79 27.69 -7.66
N ALA A 28 28.96 27.25 -8.90
CA ALA A 28 28.02 26.52 -9.72
C ALA A 28 27.64 25.15 -9.11
N VAL A 29 26.37 24.79 -9.30
CA VAL A 29 25.80 23.47 -9.03
C VAL A 29 26.24 22.52 -10.15
N PRO A 30 26.83 21.34 -9.86
CA PRO A 30 27.17 20.38 -10.92
C PRO A 30 25.93 19.68 -11.46
N ASP A 31 25.96 19.55 -12.78
CA ASP A 31 25.02 18.89 -13.68
C ASP A 31 24.85 17.40 -13.36
N ALA A 32 23.61 16.93 -13.30
CA ALA A 32 23.26 15.52 -13.10
C ALA A 32 23.16 14.82 -14.45
N ALA A 33 24.31 14.41 -14.98
CA ALA A 33 24.40 13.49 -16.11
C ALA A 33 25.48 12.44 -15.80
N GLN A 34 25.31 11.23 -16.34
CA GLN A 34 26.14 10.02 -16.24
C GLN A 34 25.64 8.96 -15.22
N VAL A 35 24.69 8.12 -15.67
CA VAL A 35 24.60 6.72 -15.23
C VAL A 35 24.92 5.86 -16.45
N PRO A 36 26.00 5.06 -16.46
CA PRO A 36 26.26 4.14 -17.55
C PRO A 36 25.33 2.92 -17.43
N ALA A 37 24.75 2.52 -18.56
CA ALA A 37 24.15 1.20 -18.75
C ALA A 37 25.22 0.12 -18.57
N LEU A 38 24.89 -0.94 -17.82
CA LEU A 38 25.43 -2.32 -17.78
C LEU A 38 24.82 -2.93 -16.50
N ILE A 39 24.11 -4.05 -16.53
CA ILE A 39 24.67 -5.40 -16.49
C ILE A 39 23.61 -6.39 -17.03
N SER A 40 23.95 -7.13 -18.08
CA SER A 40 23.47 -8.50 -18.26
C SER A 40 24.43 -9.41 -17.48
N SER A 41 23.95 -10.16 -16.48
CA SER A 41 24.75 -11.17 -15.81
C SER A 41 24.13 -12.54 -16.03
N GLU A 42 24.75 -13.33 -16.90
CA GLU A 42 24.67 -14.79 -16.82
C GLU A 42 25.22 -15.21 -15.44
N ALA A 43 24.43 -15.97 -14.68
CA ALA A 43 24.85 -16.53 -13.41
C ALA A 43 25.88 -17.66 -13.62
N PRO A 44 26.98 -17.74 -12.84
CA PRO A 44 27.90 -18.87 -12.92
C PRO A 44 27.31 -20.11 -12.22
N ALA A 45 27.52 -21.27 -12.82
CA ALA A 45 27.10 -22.58 -12.31
C ALA A 45 27.74 -22.90 -10.95
N VAL A 46 26.91 -23.25 -9.97
CA VAL A 46 27.34 -23.78 -8.66
C VAL A 46 27.53 -25.29 -8.77
N ALA A 47 28.64 -25.77 -8.23
CA ALA A 47 29.05 -27.17 -8.27
C ALA A 47 28.15 -28.09 -7.42
N ASP A 48 27.93 -29.28 -7.98
CA ASP A 48 27.07 -30.38 -7.55
C ASP A 48 27.46 -30.97 -6.18
N LEU A 49 26.50 -30.99 -5.24
CA LEU A 49 26.54 -31.77 -4.01
C LEU A 49 25.21 -32.52 -3.85
N GLY A 50 25.22 -33.80 -4.22
CA GLY A 50 24.43 -34.87 -3.59
C GLY A 50 22.91 -34.79 -3.77
N GLN A 51 22.40 -35.56 -4.73
CA GLN A 51 20.99 -35.66 -5.10
C GLN A 51 20.07 -36.11 -3.95
N ALA A 52 19.31 -35.16 -3.40
CA ALA A 52 17.89 -35.35 -3.14
C ALA A 52 17.14 -34.75 -4.34
N GLU A 53 16.12 -35.43 -4.87
CA GLU A 53 15.29 -34.84 -5.92
C GLU A 53 14.72 -33.49 -5.43
N PRO A 54 14.88 -32.38 -6.17
CA PRO A 54 14.31 -31.12 -5.76
C PRO A 54 12.80 -31.20 -5.93
N VAL A 55 12.07 -31.20 -4.81
CA VAL A 55 10.67 -30.79 -4.81
C VAL A 55 10.64 -29.42 -5.48
N PRO A 56 9.80 -29.17 -6.51
CA PRO A 56 9.72 -27.85 -7.14
C PRO A 56 9.29 -26.84 -6.08
N GLN A 57 10.25 -26.08 -5.56
CA GLN A 57 9.95 -25.00 -4.65
C GLN A 57 9.37 -23.90 -5.53
N CYS A 58 8.06 -23.73 -5.50
CA CYS A 58 7.40 -22.58 -6.11
C CYS A 58 8.15 -21.32 -5.65
N TYR A 59 8.85 -20.64 -6.56
CA TYR A 59 9.52 -19.38 -6.27
C TYR A 59 8.44 -18.33 -6.01
N LEU A 60 8.03 -18.16 -4.76
CA LEU A 60 7.17 -17.06 -4.37
C LEU A 60 7.97 -15.76 -4.57
N ALA A 61 7.28 -14.70 -4.98
CA ALA A 61 7.91 -13.41 -5.19
C ALA A 61 8.52 -12.91 -3.87
N GLU A 62 9.85 -12.80 -3.83
CA GLU A 62 10.56 -12.19 -2.71
C GLU A 62 10.22 -10.69 -2.68
N GLN A 63 9.59 -10.22 -1.61
CA GLN A 63 9.37 -8.79 -1.45
C GLN A 63 10.68 -8.11 -1.04
N GLN A 64 11.01 -7.04 -1.75
CA GLN A 64 12.23 -6.28 -1.51
C GLN A 64 11.90 -4.87 -1.00
N GLN A 65 12.69 -4.39 -0.05
CA GLN A 65 12.56 -3.04 0.52
C GLN A 65 13.90 -2.32 0.44
N LEU A 66 14.01 -1.35 -0.49
CA LEU A 66 15.17 -0.46 -0.54
C LEU A 66 15.03 0.64 0.53
N VAL A 67 16.03 0.73 1.39
CA VAL A 67 16.11 1.72 2.46
C VAL A 67 17.42 2.49 2.34
N SER A 68 17.31 3.77 1.98
CA SER A 68 18.46 4.67 1.83
C SER A 68 18.18 6.01 2.50
N ALA A 69 17.03 6.63 2.21
CA ALA A 69 16.68 7.97 2.67
C ALA A 69 15.50 7.97 3.67
N ALA A 70 15.23 9.16 4.24
CA ALA A 70 14.05 9.43 5.05
C ALA A 70 12.77 9.18 4.25
N ARG A 71 11.72 8.67 4.90
CA ARG A 71 10.52 8.18 4.22
C ARG A 71 9.37 9.18 4.15
N TYR A 72 9.42 10.26 4.92
CA TYR A 72 8.36 11.27 5.01
C TYR A 72 8.81 12.65 4.57
N LEU A 73 7.84 13.48 4.20
CA LEU A 73 8.07 14.90 3.96
C LEU A 73 8.39 15.60 5.29
N GLN A 74 9.51 16.32 5.31
CA GLN A 74 10.04 16.96 6.53
C GLN A 74 9.01 17.79 7.28
N GLY A 75 8.29 18.67 6.58
CA GLY A 75 7.30 19.55 7.18
C GLY A 75 6.12 18.79 7.81
N ARG A 76 5.66 17.72 7.15
CA ARG A 76 4.53 16.89 7.64
C ARG A 76 4.94 16.11 8.88
N ALA A 77 6.10 15.46 8.87
CA ALA A 77 6.60 14.69 10.01
C ALA A 77 6.90 15.57 11.23
N ASN A 78 7.47 16.77 11.02
CA ASN A 78 7.66 17.74 12.10
C ASN A 78 6.33 18.23 12.69
N GLN A 79 5.32 18.50 11.84
CA GLN A 79 3.99 18.90 12.27
C GLN A 79 3.31 17.81 13.10
N LEU A 80 3.40 16.54 12.65
CA LEU A 80 2.81 15.37 13.33
C LEU A 80 3.27 15.24 14.78
N GLU A 81 4.55 15.48 15.06
CA GLU A 81 5.13 15.37 16.41
C GLU A 81 5.31 16.73 17.10
N GLY A 82 4.86 17.83 16.47
CA GLY A 82 4.92 19.18 17.02
C GLY A 82 6.33 19.71 17.33
N ASN A 83 7.36 19.22 16.63
CA ASN A 83 8.76 19.56 16.88
C ASN A 83 9.64 19.42 15.61
N ASN A 84 10.94 19.75 15.70
CA ASN A 84 11.87 19.69 14.56
C ASN A 84 12.71 18.41 14.49
N ALA A 85 12.42 17.38 15.31
CA ALA A 85 13.27 16.20 15.44
C ALA A 85 13.38 15.38 14.15
N TYR A 86 12.41 15.47 13.22
CA TYR A 86 12.53 14.79 11.92
C TYR A 86 13.58 15.45 11.03
N SER A 87 13.74 16.77 11.13
CA SER A 87 14.77 17.51 10.41
C SER A 87 16.18 17.10 10.87
N ASP A 88 16.34 16.97 12.19
CA ASP A 88 17.59 16.48 12.78
C ASP A 88 17.87 15.02 12.40
N TYR A 89 16.82 14.21 12.33
CA TYR A 89 16.89 12.83 11.88
C TYR A 89 17.33 12.71 10.41
N MET A 90 16.73 13.47 9.49
CA MET A 90 17.13 13.50 8.08
C MET A 90 18.62 13.84 7.93
N THR A 91 19.11 14.81 8.72
CA THR A 91 20.53 15.17 8.73
C THR A 91 21.40 14.02 9.23
N ARG A 92 20.96 13.33 10.30
CA ARG A 92 21.67 12.18 10.89
C ARG A 92 21.77 10.99 9.93
N ILE A 93 20.73 10.75 9.12
CA ILE A 93 20.70 9.63 8.16
C ILE A 93 21.10 10.02 6.74
N ALA A 94 21.54 11.25 6.49
CA ALA A 94 21.92 11.73 5.15
C ALA A 94 23.03 10.90 4.48
N GLN A 95 23.90 10.29 5.29
CA GLN A 95 24.99 9.40 4.85
C GLN A 95 24.71 7.93 5.18
N ARG A 96 23.45 7.57 5.44
CA ARG A 96 23.08 6.17 5.68
C ARG A 96 23.35 5.35 4.43
N ARG A 97 24.10 4.26 4.60
CA ARG A 97 24.37 3.32 3.52
C ARG A 97 23.05 2.68 3.05
N PRO A 98 22.75 2.69 1.74
CA PRO A 98 21.59 1.98 1.19
C PRO A 98 21.62 0.49 1.55
N GLN A 99 20.46 -0.07 1.88
CA GLN A 99 20.27 -1.50 2.11
C GLN A 99 19.05 -1.97 1.33
N LEU A 100 19.17 -3.13 0.68
CA LEU A 100 18.03 -3.84 0.10
C LEU A 100 17.69 -5.01 1.04
N TYR A 101 16.56 -4.91 1.74
CA TYR A 101 16.05 -5.97 2.60
C TYR A 101 15.17 -6.90 1.78
N ILE A 102 15.39 -8.20 1.89
CA ILE A 102 14.74 -9.24 1.11
C ILE A 102 14.19 -10.26 2.10
N SER A 103 12.87 -10.44 2.09
CA SER A 103 12.18 -11.48 2.87
C SER A 103 12.17 -12.76 2.05
N ASP A 104 12.68 -13.86 2.62
CA ASP A 104 12.68 -15.15 1.96
C ASP A 104 11.44 -15.99 2.29
N ASN A 105 11.22 -17.03 1.50
CA ASN A 105 10.07 -17.91 1.65
C ASN A 105 10.14 -18.82 2.89
N ALA A 106 11.28 -18.87 3.57
CA ALA A 106 11.49 -19.61 4.80
C ALA A 106 11.24 -18.75 6.06
N GLY A 107 10.83 -17.49 5.91
CA GLY A 107 10.54 -16.61 7.04
C GLY A 107 11.75 -15.81 7.53
N SER A 108 12.92 -15.96 6.92
CA SER A 108 14.10 -15.18 7.26
C SER A 108 14.18 -13.90 6.44
N LEU A 109 15.00 -12.97 6.93
CA LEU A 109 15.26 -11.68 6.30
C LEU A 109 16.76 -11.56 6.06
N ARG A 110 17.14 -11.25 4.82
CA ARG A 110 18.52 -10.86 4.48
C ARG A 110 18.56 -9.41 4.05
N ALA A 111 19.67 -8.73 4.32
CA ALA A 111 19.97 -7.43 3.75
C ALA A 111 21.21 -7.55 2.85
N VAL A 112 21.15 -6.88 1.71
CA VAL A 112 22.29 -6.80 0.78
C VAL A 112 22.63 -5.34 0.49
N ASP A 113 23.88 -5.09 0.18
CA ASP A 113 24.30 -3.82 -0.40
C ASP A 113 23.86 -3.79 -1.87
N PRO A 114 22.98 -2.84 -2.28
CA PRO A 114 22.46 -2.82 -3.64
C PRO A 114 23.52 -2.51 -4.69
N ALA A 115 24.68 -1.95 -4.32
CA ALA A 115 25.75 -1.63 -5.27
C ALA A 115 26.67 -2.83 -5.53
N THR A 116 26.89 -3.70 -4.54
CA THR A 116 27.82 -4.83 -4.65
C THR A 116 27.14 -6.19 -4.70
N GLY A 117 25.86 -6.27 -4.30
CA GLY A 117 25.13 -7.51 -4.08
C GLY A 117 25.59 -8.30 -2.84
N GLY A 118 26.59 -7.81 -2.11
CA GLY A 118 27.12 -8.48 -0.93
C GLY A 118 26.12 -8.46 0.22
N GLU A 119 25.95 -9.61 0.88
CA GLU A 119 25.14 -9.72 2.11
C GLU A 119 25.77 -8.93 3.25
N THR A 120 24.94 -8.18 3.97
CA THR A 120 25.35 -7.25 5.02
C THR A 120 24.72 -7.58 6.37
N PHE A 121 23.61 -8.30 6.35
CA PHE A 121 22.88 -8.71 7.55
C PHE A 121 21.96 -9.88 7.21
N SER A 122 21.71 -10.73 8.19
CA SER A 122 20.71 -11.80 8.13
C SER A 122 20.02 -11.94 9.49
N PHE A 123 18.73 -12.22 9.46
CA PHE A 123 17.89 -12.43 10.63
C PHE A 123 16.95 -13.60 10.39
N THR A 124 16.98 -14.58 11.29
CA THR A 124 16.08 -15.73 11.29
C THR A 124 15.24 -15.67 12.56
N PRO A 125 13.91 -15.51 12.45
CA PRO A 125 13.03 -15.41 13.60
C PRO A 125 13.03 -16.67 14.47
N GLN A 126 12.85 -16.53 15.78
CA GLN A 126 12.83 -17.68 16.70
C GLN A 126 11.72 -18.67 16.35
N ALA A 127 10.56 -18.18 15.88
CA ALA A 127 9.45 -19.02 15.44
C ALA A 127 9.88 -19.98 14.31
N VAL A 128 10.67 -19.49 13.34
CA VAL A 128 11.19 -20.30 12.23
C VAL A 128 12.19 -21.34 12.73
N VAL A 129 13.07 -20.97 13.68
CA VAL A 129 14.05 -21.91 14.26
C VAL A 129 13.39 -23.00 15.12
N ALA A 130 12.28 -22.67 15.78
CA ALA A 130 11.61 -23.53 16.73
C ALA A 130 10.60 -24.50 16.10
N GLU A 131 10.25 -24.33 14.83
CA GLU A 131 9.44 -25.32 14.11
C GLU A 131 10.29 -26.58 13.84
N PRO A 132 9.82 -27.79 14.16
CA PRO A 132 10.56 -29.00 13.83
C PRO A 132 10.69 -29.10 12.31
N LEU A 133 11.91 -29.33 11.83
CA LEU A 133 12.19 -29.83 10.47
C LEU A 133 11.33 -31.09 10.25
N GLY A 134 10.14 -30.94 9.66
CA GLY A 134 9.18 -32.03 9.47
C GLY A 134 7.73 -31.77 9.91
N ALA A 135 7.35 -30.56 10.34
CA ALA A 135 5.94 -30.17 10.25
C ALA A 135 5.56 -30.13 8.77
N GLU A 136 4.52 -30.88 8.36
CA GLU A 136 3.96 -30.80 7.01
C GLU A 136 3.78 -29.32 6.65
N PRO A 137 4.48 -28.81 5.62
CA PRO A 137 4.33 -27.43 5.25
C PRO A 137 2.87 -27.13 4.97
N VAL A 138 2.32 -26.08 5.60
CA VAL A 138 1.13 -25.42 5.04
C VAL A 138 1.50 -24.70 3.72
N SER A 139 2.75 -24.85 3.23
CA SER A 139 3.22 -24.36 1.92
C SER A 139 2.36 -24.82 0.76
N ASP A 140 1.60 -25.89 0.93
CA ASP A 140 0.71 -26.35 -0.13
C ASP A 140 -0.63 -25.61 -0.16
N GLN A 141 -0.91 -24.67 0.75
CA GLN A 141 -2.19 -23.94 0.79
C GLN A 141 -2.09 -22.46 0.41
N TYR A 142 -0.93 -21.82 0.33
CA TYR A 142 -0.88 -20.36 0.08
C TYR A 142 0.38 -19.94 -0.67
N TYR A 143 0.22 -19.05 -1.66
CA TYR A 143 1.31 -18.57 -2.53
C TYR A 143 1.95 -17.24 -2.08
N LEU A 144 1.52 -16.66 -0.96
CA LEU A 144 2.12 -15.43 -0.46
C LEU A 144 3.27 -15.77 0.48
N GLY A 145 4.49 -15.37 0.11
CA GLY A 145 5.68 -15.57 0.94
C GLY A 145 5.73 -14.62 2.13
N SER A 146 6.84 -14.68 2.86
CA SER A 146 7.17 -13.70 3.89
C SER A 146 7.29 -12.31 3.27
N ARG A 147 6.85 -11.29 4.01
CA ARG A 147 6.82 -9.89 3.55
C ARG A 147 7.39 -8.98 4.62
N SER A 148 7.80 -7.78 4.23
CA SER A 148 8.25 -6.76 5.17
C SER A 148 7.79 -5.36 4.77
N VAL A 149 7.57 -4.54 5.79
CA VAL A 149 7.22 -3.13 5.65
C VAL A 149 8.19 -2.26 6.41
N VAL A 150 8.49 -1.10 5.84
CA VAL A 150 9.43 -0.14 6.42
C VAL A 150 8.75 1.21 6.61
N ALA A 151 8.87 1.76 7.82
CA ALA A 151 8.36 3.08 8.16
C ALA A 151 9.33 3.83 9.08
N ASP A 152 9.34 5.16 8.99
CA ASP A 152 9.95 5.95 10.05
C ASP A 152 8.93 6.11 11.18
N ILE A 153 9.36 5.97 12.44
CA ILE A 153 8.51 6.10 13.63
C ILE A 153 9.16 7.06 14.63
N TYR A 154 8.34 7.74 15.43
CA TYR A 154 8.82 8.60 16.51
C TYR A 154 8.66 7.90 17.86
N ALA A 155 9.77 7.64 18.53
CA ALA A 155 9.81 6.93 19.80
C ALA A 155 10.84 7.56 20.75
N HIS A 156 10.45 7.77 22.01
CA HIS A 156 11.34 8.31 23.06
C HIS A 156 12.04 9.62 22.66
N GLY A 157 11.33 10.52 21.98
CA GLY A 157 11.89 11.81 21.55
C GLY A 157 12.76 11.77 20.29
N GLN A 158 12.82 10.63 19.59
CA GLN A 158 13.68 10.46 18.42
C GLN A 158 12.99 9.69 17.30
N TRP A 159 13.27 10.10 16.07
CA TRP A 159 12.88 9.33 14.89
C TRP A 159 13.84 8.19 14.60
N ARG A 160 13.26 7.06 14.17
CA ARG A 160 13.91 5.78 13.85
C ARG A 160 13.29 5.19 12.59
N THR A 161 14.03 4.39 11.83
CA THR A 161 13.46 3.55 10.78
C THR A 161 13.23 2.15 11.32
N LEU A 162 11.98 1.70 11.27
CA LEU A 162 11.56 0.37 11.66
C LEU A 162 11.29 -0.49 10.42
N LEU A 163 11.71 -1.75 10.46
CA LEU A 163 11.25 -2.80 9.56
C LEU A 163 10.41 -3.78 10.35
N VAL A 164 9.20 -4.06 9.89
CA VAL A 164 8.33 -5.11 10.44
C VAL A 164 8.22 -6.22 9.41
N GLY A 165 8.59 -7.44 9.79
CA GLY A 165 8.49 -8.62 8.95
C GLY A 165 7.38 -9.55 9.41
N ILE A 166 6.78 -10.25 8.46
CA ILE A 166 5.79 -11.32 8.70
C ILE A 166 6.31 -12.63 8.10
N LEU A 167 5.94 -13.76 8.70
CA LEU A 167 6.47 -15.07 8.29
C LEU A 167 5.73 -15.71 7.11
N GLY A 168 4.59 -15.16 6.68
CA GLY A 168 3.79 -15.76 5.60
C GLY A 168 3.45 -17.23 5.89
N ALA A 169 3.78 -18.10 4.93
CA ALA A 169 3.59 -19.55 5.06
C ALA A 169 4.59 -20.23 6.03
N ALA A 170 5.71 -19.59 6.36
CA ALA A 170 6.73 -20.18 7.23
C ALA A 170 6.30 -20.25 8.70
N GLY A 171 5.27 -19.51 9.11
CA GLY A 171 4.74 -19.62 10.46
C GLY A 171 3.73 -18.54 10.85
N LYS A 172 3.25 -18.67 12.07
CA LYS A 172 2.30 -17.73 12.69
C LYS A 172 3.06 -16.73 13.54
N GLY A 173 3.60 -15.69 12.91
CA GLY A 173 4.42 -14.72 13.61
C GLY A 173 4.79 -13.48 12.80
N LEU A 174 5.29 -12.50 13.54
CA LEU A 174 5.78 -11.23 13.07
C LEU A 174 6.90 -10.72 13.99
N PHE A 175 7.78 -9.87 13.46
CA PHE A 175 8.90 -9.32 14.20
C PHE A 175 9.17 -7.88 13.78
N ALA A 176 9.89 -7.14 14.61
CA ALA A 176 10.30 -5.78 14.28
C ALA A 176 11.78 -5.51 14.57
N LEU A 177 12.45 -4.87 13.63
CA LEU A 177 13.86 -4.50 13.68
C LEU A 177 14.00 -2.97 13.59
N ASP A 178 14.78 -2.38 14.50
CA ASP A 178 15.30 -1.02 14.30
C ASP A 178 16.46 -1.07 13.31
N ILE A 179 16.18 -0.59 12.10
CA ILE A 179 17.11 -0.53 10.97
C ILE A 179 17.61 0.90 10.72
N THR A 180 17.51 1.79 11.71
CA THR A 180 17.98 3.18 11.60
C THR A 180 19.46 3.24 11.23
N ASN A 181 20.28 2.38 11.85
CA ASN A 181 21.68 2.23 11.54
C ASN A 181 21.94 0.84 10.92
N PRO A 182 22.27 0.74 9.63
CA PRO A 182 22.47 -0.54 8.96
C PRO A 182 23.68 -1.33 9.48
N ASN A 183 24.59 -0.69 10.24
CA ASN A 183 25.73 -1.37 10.86
C ASN A 183 25.45 -1.82 12.31
N ALA A 184 24.26 -1.53 12.84
CA ALA A 184 23.87 -1.84 14.21
C ALA A 184 22.36 -2.07 14.29
N ILE A 185 21.85 -2.99 13.45
CA ILE A 185 20.44 -3.39 13.44
C ILE A 185 20.11 -4.07 14.78
N LYS A 186 18.94 -3.76 15.34
CA LYS A 186 18.49 -4.30 16.62
C LYS A 186 17.13 -4.95 16.49
N LEU A 187 16.99 -6.14 17.05
CA LEU A 187 15.67 -6.72 17.30
C LEU A 187 14.97 -5.90 18.38
N LEU A 188 13.74 -5.47 18.09
CA LEU A 188 12.86 -4.84 19.08
C LEU A 188 12.00 -5.88 19.77
N TRP A 189 11.31 -6.69 18.99
CA TRP A 189 10.42 -7.74 19.47
C TRP A 189 10.16 -8.79 18.40
N GLU A 190 9.79 -10.00 18.85
CA GLU A 190 9.22 -11.08 18.05
C GLU A 190 7.94 -11.54 18.72
N LEU A 191 6.90 -11.75 17.92
CA LEU A 191 5.62 -12.24 18.38
C LEU A 191 5.20 -13.42 17.51
N ASP A 192 4.80 -14.50 18.15
CA ASP A 192 4.27 -15.70 17.51
C ASP A 192 2.97 -16.15 18.20
N ALA A 193 2.29 -17.15 17.64
CA ALA A 193 1.05 -17.67 18.24
C ALA A 193 1.19 -18.18 19.69
N ARG A 194 2.43 -18.41 20.19
CA ARG A 194 2.72 -18.84 21.57
C ARG A 194 3.05 -17.66 22.50
N SER A 195 3.14 -16.46 21.97
CA SER A 195 3.44 -15.26 22.73
C SER A 195 2.29 -14.91 23.65
N GLU A 196 2.63 -14.45 24.86
CA GLU A 196 1.63 -14.20 25.92
C GLU A 196 0.55 -13.20 25.50
N VAL A 197 0.92 -12.25 24.63
CA VAL A 197 0.00 -11.26 24.07
C VAL A 197 -1.17 -11.88 23.29
N PHE A 198 -1.06 -13.13 22.81
CA PHE A 198 -2.09 -13.82 22.03
C PHE A 198 -2.74 -15.02 22.74
N LYS A 199 -2.10 -15.63 23.75
CA LYS A 199 -2.55 -16.93 24.32
C LYS A 199 -3.98 -16.93 24.87
N GLU A 200 -4.39 -15.83 25.50
CA GLU A 200 -5.71 -15.72 26.15
C GLU A 200 -6.77 -15.03 25.27
N LEU A 201 -6.44 -14.78 24.00
CA LEU A 201 -7.34 -14.11 23.08
C LEU A 201 -8.35 -15.09 22.47
N GLY A 202 -9.62 -14.67 22.42
CA GLY A 202 -10.71 -15.30 21.68
C GLY A 202 -10.35 -15.66 20.24
N VAL A 203 -9.77 -14.72 19.48
CA VAL A 203 -9.08 -14.98 18.21
C VAL A 203 -7.57 -14.79 18.40
N GLN A 204 -6.79 -15.81 18.09
CA GLN A 204 -5.32 -15.81 18.17
C GLN A 204 -4.65 -15.44 16.84
N LEU A 205 -3.33 -15.31 16.84
CA LEU A 205 -2.54 -15.08 15.63
C LEU A 205 -2.52 -16.33 14.73
N GLY A 206 -2.85 -16.13 13.46
CA GLY A 206 -2.76 -17.12 12.38
C GLY A 206 -1.50 -16.95 11.53
N TYR A 207 -1.49 -17.62 10.38
CA TYR A 207 -0.44 -17.42 9.39
C TYR A 207 -0.44 -15.98 8.92
N SER A 208 0.71 -15.34 9.09
CA SER A 208 0.85 -13.90 8.92
C SER A 208 1.13 -13.58 7.45
N PHE A 209 0.11 -13.74 6.62
CA PHE A 209 0.07 -13.22 5.25
C PHE A 209 -0.37 -11.76 5.15
N PRO A 210 -1.27 -11.24 6.02
CA PRO A 210 -1.66 -9.84 5.99
C PRO A 210 -0.43 -8.92 6.11
N GLN A 211 -0.24 -8.06 5.12
CA GLN A 211 0.82 -7.05 5.17
C GLN A 211 0.44 -5.99 6.22
N PRO A 212 1.25 -5.78 7.27
CA PRO A 212 0.93 -4.81 8.31
C PRO A 212 1.07 -3.38 7.79
N SER A 213 0.33 -2.47 8.40
CA SER A 213 0.51 -1.02 8.25
C SER A 213 1.16 -0.44 9.51
N ILE A 214 2.09 0.50 9.34
CA ILE A 214 2.71 1.22 10.47
C ILE A 214 2.23 2.66 10.43
N ALA A 215 1.60 3.14 11.50
CA ALA A 215 1.08 4.50 11.57
C ALA A 215 1.07 5.07 12.99
N ARG A 216 0.94 6.40 13.06
CA ARG A 216 0.65 7.13 14.28
C ARG A 216 -0.84 7.04 14.59
N LEU A 217 -1.21 6.70 15.83
CA LEU A 217 -2.62 6.57 16.25
C LEU A 217 -3.02 7.62 17.29
N HIS A 218 -4.33 7.82 17.46
CA HIS A 218 -4.91 8.79 18.42
C HIS A 218 -4.53 8.55 19.89
N ASN A 219 -4.04 7.36 20.24
CA ASN A 219 -3.55 7.04 21.59
C ASN A 219 -2.15 7.62 21.90
N GLY A 220 -1.55 8.40 20.99
CA GLY A 220 -0.23 8.98 21.21
C GLY A 220 0.93 8.12 20.73
N ARG A 221 0.68 6.89 20.25
CA ARG A 221 1.72 5.91 19.93
C ARG A 221 1.79 5.62 18.44
N TRP A 222 2.98 5.21 18.01
CA TRP A 222 3.17 4.54 16.73
C TRP A 222 2.83 3.05 16.91
N ALA A 223 2.07 2.50 15.97
CA ALA A 223 1.57 1.13 16.05
C ALA A 223 1.75 0.38 14.74
N VAL A 224 1.94 -0.93 14.88
CA VAL A 224 1.79 -1.93 13.82
C VAL A 224 0.34 -2.40 13.85
N VAL A 225 -0.38 -2.19 12.75
CA VAL A 225 -1.78 -2.57 12.59
C VAL A 225 -1.87 -3.67 11.53
N THR A 226 -2.42 -4.82 11.90
CA THR A 226 -2.48 -5.99 11.02
C THR A 226 -3.73 -6.82 11.26
N GLY A 227 -4.17 -7.56 10.24
CA GLY A 227 -5.16 -8.62 10.43
C GLY A 227 -4.57 -9.81 11.17
N ASN A 228 -5.41 -10.60 11.83
CA ASN A 228 -4.99 -11.79 12.58
C ASN A 228 -4.41 -12.90 11.70
N GLY A 229 -4.58 -12.81 10.38
CA GLY A 229 -4.11 -13.84 9.46
C GLY A 229 -5.00 -15.07 9.46
N TYR A 230 -4.53 -16.14 8.83
CA TYR A 230 -5.37 -17.26 8.43
C TYR A 230 -5.10 -18.51 9.26
N SER A 231 -6.09 -19.40 9.33
CA SER A 231 -6.01 -20.64 10.13
C SER A 231 -5.62 -20.38 11.59
N ALA A 232 -6.15 -19.28 12.14
CA ALA A 232 -5.99 -18.89 13.54
C ALA A 232 -6.88 -19.73 14.45
N GLN A 233 -6.39 -20.04 15.65
CA GLN A 233 -7.25 -20.59 16.70
C GLN A 233 -8.28 -19.55 17.11
N GLY A 234 -9.55 -19.96 17.25
CA GLY A 234 -10.65 -19.07 17.57
C GLY A 234 -11.34 -18.44 16.36
N SER A 235 -10.81 -18.66 15.15
CA SER A 235 -11.40 -18.18 13.90
C SER A 235 -12.28 -19.22 13.19
N GLU A 236 -12.43 -20.42 13.75
CA GLU A 236 -13.05 -21.59 13.09
C GLU A 236 -14.53 -21.39 12.73
N TYR A 237 -15.19 -20.44 13.37
CA TYR A 237 -16.62 -20.15 13.21
C TYR A 237 -16.86 -18.71 12.78
N GLY A 238 -16.13 -18.21 11.79
CA GLY A 238 -16.38 -16.91 11.17
C GLY A 238 -15.73 -15.70 11.84
N ALA A 239 -14.99 -15.91 12.94
CA ALA A 239 -14.35 -14.82 13.68
C ALA A 239 -13.03 -14.39 13.04
N ALA A 240 -12.79 -13.09 13.00
CA ALA A 240 -11.56 -12.47 12.52
C ALA A 240 -11.22 -11.27 13.41
N ALA A 241 -9.97 -10.83 13.42
CA ALA A 241 -9.57 -9.72 14.29
C ALA A 241 -8.53 -8.79 13.66
N LEU A 242 -8.65 -7.49 13.98
CA LEU A 242 -7.60 -6.51 13.77
C LEU A 242 -6.75 -6.41 15.04
N TYR A 243 -5.44 -6.58 14.90
CA TYR A 243 -4.46 -6.34 15.95
C TYR A 243 -3.84 -4.96 15.80
N ILE A 244 -3.71 -4.27 16.93
CA ILE A 244 -3.00 -3.00 17.05
C ILE A 244 -1.91 -3.22 18.10
N ILE A 245 -0.66 -3.24 17.65
CA ILE A 245 0.52 -3.60 18.42
C ILE A 245 1.41 -2.37 18.52
N ASP A 246 1.96 -2.08 19.68
CA ASP A 246 2.91 -0.99 19.86
C ASP A 246 4.17 -1.23 19.01
N ALA A 247 4.55 -0.25 18.19
CA ALA A 247 5.65 -0.42 17.25
C ALA A 247 7.02 -0.57 17.94
N VAL A 248 7.16 -0.11 19.20
CA VAL A 248 8.42 -0.06 19.91
C VAL A 248 8.64 -1.30 20.77
N ASP A 249 7.63 -1.71 21.56
CA ASP A 249 7.78 -2.79 22.54
C ASP A 249 7.01 -4.07 22.21
N GLY A 250 6.17 -4.06 21.17
CA GLY A 250 5.40 -5.23 20.75
C GLY A 250 4.21 -5.56 21.66
N SER A 251 3.88 -4.69 22.62
CA SER A 251 2.70 -4.89 23.47
C SER A 251 1.40 -4.69 22.68
N LEU A 252 0.38 -5.47 23.02
CA LEU A 252 -0.93 -5.34 22.39
C LEU A 252 -1.65 -4.08 22.92
N ILE A 253 -1.86 -3.09 22.04
CA ILE A 253 -2.65 -1.89 22.35
C ILE A 253 -4.14 -2.21 22.35
N LYS A 254 -4.59 -2.98 21.35
CA LYS A 254 -5.99 -3.38 21.19
C LYS A 254 -6.11 -4.57 20.24
N ARG A 255 -7.13 -5.38 20.48
CA ARG A 255 -7.68 -6.35 19.53
C ARG A 255 -9.13 -5.98 19.24
N LEU A 256 -9.48 -5.89 17.97
CA LEU A 256 -10.85 -5.61 17.51
C LEU A 256 -11.38 -6.82 16.75
N GLU A 257 -12.21 -7.63 17.40
CA GLU A 257 -12.82 -8.81 16.80
C GLU A 257 -14.08 -8.44 16.00
N VAL A 258 -14.27 -9.15 14.89
CA VAL A 258 -15.44 -9.10 14.02
C VAL A 258 -15.93 -10.52 13.75
N GLN A 259 -17.21 -10.65 13.44
CA GLN A 259 -17.88 -11.93 13.30
C GLN A 259 -18.64 -11.99 11.98
N SER A 260 -18.29 -12.95 11.13
CA SER A 260 -19.06 -13.32 9.95
C SER A 260 -20.14 -14.34 10.31
N ASP A 261 -21.25 -14.34 9.58
CA ASP A 261 -22.33 -15.32 9.75
C ASP A 261 -22.01 -16.72 9.18
N LEU A 262 -20.88 -16.86 8.47
CA LEU A 262 -20.47 -18.15 7.92
C LEU A 262 -19.72 -18.98 8.97
N ALA A 263 -20.22 -20.18 9.24
CA ALA A 263 -19.63 -21.12 10.19
C ALA A 263 -18.42 -21.88 9.61
N GLN A 264 -17.44 -21.14 9.09
CA GLN A 264 -16.19 -21.64 8.51
C GLN A 264 -15.00 -20.82 9.03
N PRO A 265 -13.75 -21.32 8.92
CA PRO A 265 -12.56 -20.58 9.31
C PRO A 265 -12.43 -19.26 8.56
N ASN A 266 -12.36 -18.16 9.31
CA ASN A 266 -12.14 -16.83 8.78
C ASN A 266 -10.73 -16.31 9.12
N GLY A 267 -10.40 -15.11 8.67
CA GLY A 267 -9.18 -14.40 9.03
C GLY A 267 -9.14 -13.03 8.37
N LEU A 268 -8.78 -12.02 9.15
CA LEU A 268 -8.69 -10.65 8.67
C LEU A 268 -7.42 -10.49 7.84
N SER A 269 -7.56 -9.85 6.68
CA SER A 269 -6.49 -9.65 5.71
C SER A 269 -5.74 -8.33 5.91
N SER A 270 -4.90 -7.96 4.94
CA SER A 270 -4.08 -6.74 4.99
C SER A 270 -4.94 -5.49 5.20
N PRO A 271 -4.72 -4.69 6.25
CA PRO A 271 -5.49 -3.47 6.47
C PRO A 271 -4.93 -2.30 5.67
N ARG A 272 -5.81 -1.34 5.36
CA ARG A 272 -5.48 0.00 4.87
C ARG A 272 -5.93 1.04 5.88
N LEU A 273 -4.99 1.82 6.39
CA LEU A 273 -5.30 2.93 7.29
C LEU A 273 -5.69 4.16 6.48
N ALA A 274 -6.61 4.95 7.03
CA ALA A 274 -7.08 6.20 6.46
C ALA A 274 -6.99 7.32 7.50
N ASP A 275 -6.48 8.45 7.04
CA ASP A 275 -6.39 9.73 7.73
C ASP A 275 -7.31 10.68 6.95
N TYR A 276 -8.41 11.12 7.57
CA TYR A 276 -9.45 11.92 6.93
C TYR A 276 -9.16 13.42 6.99
N ASP A 277 -8.60 13.91 8.10
CA ASP A 277 -8.31 15.34 8.27
C ASP A 277 -6.89 15.74 7.80
N GLY A 278 -6.06 14.76 7.44
CA GLY A 278 -4.76 14.95 6.82
C GLY A 278 -3.69 15.43 7.81
N ASP A 279 -3.84 15.10 9.09
CA ASP A 279 -2.91 15.48 10.17
C ASP A 279 -1.76 14.48 10.38
N GLY A 280 -1.81 13.31 9.73
CA GLY A 280 -0.83 12.23 9.82
C GLY A 280 -1.13 11.17 10.88
N ILE A 281 -2.28 11.26 11.55
CA ILE A 281 -2.78 10.28 12.52
C ILE A 281 -3.88 9.45 11.85
N ALA A 282 -3.83 8.13 12.00
CA ALA A 282 -4.84 7.27 11.40
C ALA A 282 -6.17 7.30 12.18
N ASP A 283 -7.26 7.57 11.47
CA ASP A 283 -8.62 7.65 12.00
C ASP A 283 -9.40 6.35 11.82
N TYR A 284 -9.18 5.68 10.69
CA TYR A 284 -9.86 4.45 10.35
C TYR A 284 -8.88 3.39 9.85
N ALA A 285 -9.27 2.13 9.97
CA ALA A 285 -8.69 1.05 9.20
C ALA A 285 -9.79 0.32 8.41
N TYR A 286 -9.51 -0.01 7.16
CA TYR A 286 -10.34 -0.86 6.31
C TYR A 286 -9.60 -2.17 6.05
N ALA A 287 -10.28 -3.31 6.18
CA ALA A 287 -9.66 -4.60 5.92
C ALA A 287 -10.70 -5.58 5.36
N GLY A 288 -10.26 -6.37 4.39
CA GLY A 288 -11.01 -7.53 3.92
C GLY A 288 -10.86 -8.74 4.85
N ASP A 289 -11.69 -9.76 4.65
CA ASP A 289 -11.50 -11.09 5.25
C ASP A 289 -11.67 -12.23 4.23
N LEU A 290 -11.41 -13.47 4.65
CA LEU A 290 -11.55 -14.66 3.81
C LEU A 290 -13.01 -14.92 3.38
N HIS A 291 -13.97 -14.40 4.11
CA HIS A 291 -15.40 -14.50 3.83
C HIS A 291 -15.92 -13.35 2.94
N GLY A 292 -15.04 -12.54 2.37
CA GLY A 292 -15.39 -11.47 1.45
C GLY A 292 -16.03 -10.24 2.09
N ASN A 293 -15.93 -10.11 3.42
CA ASN A 293 -16.42 -8.94 4.12
C ASN A 293 -15.36 -7.83 4.10
N LEU A 294 -15.77 -6.63 3.71
CA LEU A 294 -15.01 -5.41 3.89
C LEU A 294 -15.41 -4.77 5.23
N TRP A 295 -14.51 -4.80 6.19
CA TRP A 295 -14.68 -4.22 7.52
C TRP A 295 -14.09 -2.82 7.58
N ARG A 296 -14.65 -2.00 8.47
CA ARG A 296 -14.05 -0.75 8.92
C ARG A 296 -13.92 -0.76 10.44
N PHE A 297 -12.84 -0.17 10.94
CA PHE A 297 -12.56 0.00 12.35
C PHE A 297 -12.34 1.49 12.64
N ASP A 298 -12.96 1.98 13.70
CA ASP A 298 -12.76 3.33 14.22
C ASP A 298 -11.49 3.31 15.09
N LEU A 299 -10.50 4.15 14.77
CA LEU A 299 -9.20 4.25 15.46
C LEU A 299 -9.03 5.57 16.22
N PHE A 300 -10.14 6.17 16.64
CA PHE A 300 -10.18 7.38 17.48
C PHE A 300 -10.87 7.10 18.81
N GLY A 301 -10.64 7.96 19.81
CA GLY A 301 -11.18 7.80 21.16
C GLY A 301 -12.68 8.16 21.29
N ASP A 302 -13.27 7.75 22.42
CA ASP A 302 -14.63 8.14 22.79
C ASP A 302 -14.69 9.66 23.01
N GLY A 303 -15.42 10.37 22.16
CA GLY A 303 -15.50 11.84 22.18
C GLY A 303 -15.14 12.54 20.87
N ALA A 304 -14.72 11.80 19.83
CA ALA A 304 -14.76 12.34 18.47
C ALA A 304 -16.22 12.68 18.13
N ALA A 305 -16.54 13.96 18.12
CA ALA A 305 -17.87 14.45 17.78
C ALA A 305 -17.79 15.16 16.43
N ALA A 306 -18.57 14.66 15.46
CA ALA A 306 -18.83 15.36 14.20
C ALA A 306 -19.35 16.81 14.41
N GLU A 307 -19.89 17.09 15.60
CA GLU A 307 -20.62 18.32 15.96
C GLU A 307 -19.73 19.45 16.52
N ALA A 308 -18.46 19.21 16.89
CA ALA A 308 -17.70 20.17 17.70
C ALA A 308 -16.77 21.11 16.90
N SER A 309 -16.40 20.76 15.66
CA SER A 309 -15.58 21.63 14.81
C SER A 309 -15.71 21.26 13.34
N THR A 310 -15.54 22.26 12.47
CA THR A 310 -15.35 22.08 11.02
C THR A 310 -13.90 22.48 10.70
N PRO A 311 -13.02 21.56 10.27
CA PRO A 311 -13.21 20.12 10.09
C PRO A 311 -13.38 19.35 11.42
N PRO A 312 -13.98 18.14 11.39
CA PRO A 312 -14.13 17.30 12.57
C PRO A 312 -12.76 17.01 13.19
N ARG A 313 -12.64 17.18 14.51
CA ARG A 313 -11.45 16.75 15.25
C ARG A 313 -11.64 15.31 15.70
N TYR A 314 -10.96 14.39 15.05
CA TYR A 314 -10.73 13.06 15.60
C TYR A 314 -9.87 13.28 16.85
N GLY A 315 -10.35 12.83 18.00
CA GLY A 315 -9.88 13.31 19.30
C GLY A 315 -8.38 13.10 19.56
N ALA A 316 -7.55 14.02 19.10
CA ALA A 316 -6.11 14.05 19.35
C ALA A 316 -5.85 14.65 20.73
N SER A 317 -6.09 13.90 21.81
CA SER A 317 -5.50 14.20 23.14
C SER A 317 -5.77 13.22 24.27
N SER A 318 -6.70 12.26 24.15
CA SER A 318 -7.02 11.42 25.32
C SER A 318 -5.95 10.38 25.67
N GLY A 319 -5.03 10.07 24.74
CA GLY A 319 -4.01 9.03 24.92
C GLY A 319 -4.60 7.62 25.09
N SER A 320 -5.91 7.46 24.87
CA SER A 320 -6.66 6.25 25.18
C SER A 320 -7.05 5.48 23.91
N SER A 321 -6.86 4.17 23.93
CA SER A 321 -7.36 3.22 22.92
C SER A 321 -8.74 2.63 23.30
N ALA A 322 -9.41 3.17 24.32
CA ALA A 322 -10.70 2.66 24.80
C ALA A 322 -11.78 2.70 23.69
N GLY A 323 -11.84 3.80 22.94
CA GLY A 323 -12.84 4.01 21.88
C GLY A 323 -12.60 3.26 20.58
N PHE A 324 -11.44 2.59 20.44
CA PHE A 324 -11.16 1.78 19.25
C PHE A 324 -12.14 0.61 19.18
N LYS A 325 -12.83 0.47 18.05
CA LYS A 325 -13.92 -0.50 17.86
C LYS A 325 -14.18 -0.82 16.38
N PRO A 326 -14.78 -1.97 16.06
CA PRO A 326 -15.41 -2.17 14.77
C PRO A 326 -16.49 -1.11 14.52
N SER A 327 -16.49 -0.53 13.31
CA SER A 327 -17.52 0.39 12.86
C SER A 327 -18.83 -0.35 12.54
N TYR A 328 -19.87 0.40 12.15
CA TYR A 328 -21.18 -0.12 11.72
C TYR A 328 -21.80 -1.13 12.70
N ALA A 329 -21.62 -0.89 14.00
CA ALA A 329 -22.07 -1.78 15.07
C ALA A 329 -21.59 -3.24 14.88
N GLY A 330 -20.37 -3.42 14.36
CA GLY A 330 -19.79 -4.74 14.10
C GLY A 330 -20.34 -5.44 12.86
N GLN A 331 -20.94 -4.70 11.92
CA GLN A 331 -21.33 -5.20 10.60
C GLN A 331 -20.31 -4.78 9.54
N PRO A 332 -20.13 -5.58 8.47
CA PRO A 332 -19.23 -5.20 7.41
C PRO A 332 -19.84 -4.07 6.58
N LEU A 333 -18.99 -3.14 6.12
CA LEU A 333 -19.39 -2.08 5.19
C LEU A 333 -19.98 -2.68 3.90
N PHE A 334 -19.42 -3.81 3.45
CA PHE A 334 -19.87 -4.54 2.28
C PHE A 334 -19.48 -6.02 2.40
N SER A 335 -20.27 -6.92 1.81
CA SER A 335 -19.93 -8.34 1.67
C SER A 335 -19.90 -8.72 0.19
N ALA A 336 -18.72 -9.05 -0.32
CA ALA A 336 -18.48 -9.44 -1.70
C ALA A 336 -18.89 -10.89 -1.94
N ALA A 337 -19.72 -11.09 -2.95
CA ALA A 337 -20.18 -12.40 -3.37
C ALA A 337 -20.48 -12.44 -4.87
N ALA A 338 -20.17 -13.58 -5.49
CA ALA A 338 -20.58 -13.93 -6.85
C ALA A 338 -21.49 -15.15 -6.79
N GLN A 339 -22.70 -15.06 -7.35
CA GLN A 339 -23.68 -16.16 -7.35
C GLN A 339 -23.95 -16.73 -5.94
N ALA A 340 -24.01 -15.86 -4.93
CA ALA A 340 -24.15 -16.19 -3.50
C ALA A 340 -22.97 -16.93 -2.85
N LEU A 341 -21.85 -17.11 -3.57
CA LEU A 341 -20.60 -17.57 -3.01
C LEU A 341 -19.76 -16.37 -2.56
N PRO A 342 -19.27 -16.34 -1.30
CA PRO A 342 -18.37 -15.30 -0.82
C PRO A 342 -17.09 -15.23 -1.65
N GLN A 343 -16.58 -14.02 -1.84
CA GLN A 343 -15.34 -13.79 -2.57
C GLN A 343 -14.31 -13.18 -1.62
N SER A 344 -13.32 -13.97 -1.21
CA SER A 344 -12.27 -13.54 -0.26
C SER A 344 -11.58 -12.26 -0.69
N ILE A 345 -11.16 -11.46 0.29
CA ILE A 345 -10.43 -10.20 0.09
C ILE A 345 -9.11 -10.31 0.86
N ILE A 346 -7.99 -10.52 0.17
CA ILE A 346 -6.65 -10.68 0.79
C ILE A 346 -5.75 -9.45 0.62
N ALA A 347 -5.89 -8.75 -0.51
CA ALA A 347 -5.16 -7.52 -0.78
C ALA A 347 -5.67 -6.37 0.10
N ALA A 348 -4.76 -5.46 0.48
CA ALA A 348 -5.16 -4.26 1.21
C ALA A 348 -6.07 -3.38 0.33
N PRO A 349 -7.17 -2.83 0.87
CA PRO A 349 -7.95 -1.84 0.15
C PRO A 349 -7.11 -0.61 -0.24
N SER A 350 -7.57 0.11 -1.26
CA SER A 350 -7.14 1.48 -1.55
C SER A 350 -8.27 2.44 -1.21
N VAL A 351 -7.93 3.62 -0.69
CA VAL A 351 -8.91 4.60 -0.23
C VAL A 351 -8.64 5.90 -1.00
N VAL A 352 -9.67 6.43 -1.66
CA VAL A 352 -9.60 7.71 -2.36
C VAL A 352 -10.77 8.61 -1.96
N PRO A 353 -10.60 9.95 -1.90
CA PRO A 353 -11.70 10.87 -1.65
C PRO A 353 -12.87 10.63 -2.62
N HIS A 354 -14.09 10.62 -2.09
CA HIS A 354 -15.27 10.51 -2.95
C HIS A 354 -15.41 11.77 -3.83
N PRO A 355 -15.83 11.67 -5.10
CA PRO A 355 -15.95 12.83 -6.01
C PRO A 355 -16.85 13.97 -5.51
N THR A 356 -17.78 13.66 -4.60
CA THR A 356 -18.69 14.66 -3.97
C THR A 356 -18.02 15.45 -2.86
N GLY A 357 -16.80 15.08 -2.44
CA GLY A 357 -16.11 15.63 -1.26
C GLY A 357 -16.63 15.10 0.07
N ILE A 358 -17.61 14.17 0.06
CA ILE A 358 -18.17 13.56 1.27
C ILE A 358 -17.75 12.10 1.32
N GLY A 359 -16.90 11.76 2.29
CA GLY A 359 -16.51 10.38 2.49
C GLY A 359 -15.40 9.89 1.58
N TYR A 360 -15.24 8.57 1.58
CA TYR A 360 -14.24 7.86 0.82
C TYR A 360 -14.88 6.83 -0.12
N LEU A 361 -14.23 6.61 -1.25
CA LEU A 361 -14.37 5.37 -2.00
C LEU A 361 -13.32 4.39 -1.51
N VAL A 362 -13.80 3.27 -0.97
CA VAL A 362 -12.98 2.14 -0.54
C VAL A 362 -12.95 1.13 -1.66
N LEU A 363 -11.79 1.05 -2.30
CA LEU A 363 -11.52 0.23 -3.47
C LEU A 363 -10.87 -1.06 -3.02
N PHE A 364 -11.32 -2.19 -3.54
CA PHE A 364 -10.71 -3.50 -3.25
C PHE A 364 -11.03 -4.48 -4.38
N GLY A 365 -10.22 -5.52 -4.48
CA GLY A 365 -10.48 -6.63 -5.37
C GLY A 365 -10.59 -7.92 -4.57
N THR A 366 -11.28 -8.88 -5.16
CA THR A 366 -11.44 -10.21 -4.57
C THR A 366 -10.46 -11.20 -5.19
N GLY A 367 -10.13 -12.21 -4.39
CA GLY A 367 -9.09 -13.18 -4.70
C GLY A 367 -8.59 -13.84 -3.44
N HIS A 368 -8.41 -15.14 -3.49
CA HIS A 368 -7.49 -15.85 -2.62
C HIS A 368 -6.74 -16.85 -3.50
N TYR A 369 -5.43 -16.94 -3.35
CA TYR A 369 -4.66 -17.89 -4.14
C TYR A 369 -4.17 -19.01 -3.22
N VAL A 370 -4.87 -20.14 -3.28
CA VAL A 370 -4.62 -21.34 -2.47
C VAL A 370 -4.04 -22.45 -3.35
N ALA A 371 -2.93 -23.06 -2.94
CA ALA A 371 -2.20 -24.05 -3.74
C ALA A 371 -2.82 -25.47 -3.77
N ASN A 372 -3.84 -25.75 -2.95
CA ASN A 372 -4.33 -27.11 -2.70
C ASN A 372 -5.78 -27.42 -3.10
N GLU A 373 -6.48 -26.55 -3.80
CA GLU A 373 -7.74 -26.97 -4.42
C GLU A 373 -7.43 -27.66 -5.75
N ASN A 374 -7.49 -29.00 -5.74
CA ASN A 374 -7.44 -29.92 -6.87
C ASN A 374 -7.64 -29.28 -8.26
N GLN A 375 -6.53 -29.05 -8.97
CA GLN A 375 -6.34 -29.28 -10.42
C GLN A 375 -7.47 -28.88 -11.39
N ALA A 376 -8.22 -27.82 -11.08
CA ALA A 376 -9.01 -27.09 -12.04
C ALA A 376 -8.53 -25.65 -12.00
N LYS A 377 -8.33 -25.04 -13.17
CA LYS A 377 -8.25 -23.58 -13.27
C LYS A 377 -9.42 -23.04 -12.46
N ASP A 378 -9.16 -22.36 -11.34
CA ASP A 378 -10.21 -21.75 -10.55
C ASP A 378 -11.01 -20.89 -11.52
N ALA A 379 -12.24 -21.28 -11.79
CA ALA A 379 -13.13 -20.57 -12.72
C ALA A 379 -14.07 -19.66 -11.93
N SER A 380 -13.79 -19.47 -10.64
CA SER A 380 -14.51 -18.54 -9.80
C SER A 380 -14.48 -17.15 -10.41
N GLN A 381 -15.65 -16.53 -10.35
CA GLN A 381 -15.78 -15.13 -10.70
C GLN A 381 -15.20 -14.31 -9.55
N HIS A 382 -14.16 -13.52 -9.81
CA HIS A 382 -13.70 -12.46 -8.91
C HIS A 382 -14.07 -11.09 -9.47
N SER A 383 -14.01 -10.06 -8.64
CA SER A 383 -14.43 -8.72 -9.02
C SER A 383 -13.61 -7.67 -8.32
N LEU A 384 -13.52 -6.50 -8.95
CA LEU A 384 -13.11 -5.25 -8.33
C LEU A 384 -14.34 -4.47 -7.89
N TYR A 385 -14.21 -3.77 -6.78
CA TYR A 385 -15.27 -2.98 -6.16
C TYR A 385 -14.72 -1.60 -5.79
N GLY A 386 -15.59 -0.60 -5.89
CA GLY A 386 -15.41 0.68 -5.22
C GLY A 386 -16.66 0.99 -4.41
N ILE A 387 -16.55 1.04 -3.10
CA ILE A 387 -17.67 1.18 -2.17
C ILE A 387 -17.61 2.54 -1.48
N TRP A 388 -18.72 3.27 -1.51
CA TRP A 388 -18.81 4.59 -0.89
C TRP A 388 -19.11 4.50 0.60
N ASP A 389 -18.09 4.79 1.41
CA ASP A 389 -18.25 5.11 2.82
C ASP A 389 -18.49 6.62 2.98
N SER A 390 -19.72 7.01 3.31
CA SER A 390 -20.10 8.40 3.55
C SER A 390 -19.99 8.83 5.03
N LYS A 391 -19.71 7.90 5.94
CA LYS A 391 -19.70 8.13 7.41
C LYS A 391 -18.27 8.17 7.94
N THR A 392 -17.41 8.96 7.30
CA THR A 392 -15.99 9.06 7.63
C THR A 392 -15.62 10.31 8.41
N ALA A 393 -16.57 11.16 8.79
CA ALA A 393 -16.40 12.38 9.58
C ALA A 393 -16.61 12.12 11.09
N ALA A 394 -16.13 10.99 11.60
CA ALA A 394 -16.35 10.49 12.97
C ALA A 394 -17.82 10.33 13.38
N GLN A 395 -18.74 10.15 12.42
CA GLN A 395 -20.15 9.95 12.76
C GLN A 395 -20.38 8.58 13.40
N THR A 396 -21.34 8.51 14.32
CA THR A 396 -21.85 7.23 14.83
C THR A 396 -22.47 6.41 13.69
N THR A 397 -21.99 5.18 13.55
CA THR A 397 -22.48 4.24 12.53
C THR A 397 -23.40 3.18 13.14
N ALA A 398 -24.64 3.10 12.67
CA ALA A 398 -25.56 2.01 12.97
C ALA A 398 -25.21 0.73 12.17
N ALA A 399 -25.83 -0.40 12.53
CA ALA A 399 -25.76 -1.66 11.78
C ALA A 399 -26.34 -1.47 10.37
N GLU A 400 -25.47 -1.25 9.38
CA GLU A 400 -25.82 -1.00 7.98
C GLU A 400 -24.72 -1.62 7.10
N SER A 401 -25.11 -2.26 6.00
CA SER A 401 -24.21 -2.78 4.98
C SER A 401 -24.71 -2.41 3.59
N ILE A 402 -23.79 -2.13 2.67
CA ILE A 402 -24.13 -1.71 1.31
C ILE A 402 -24.54 -2.93 0.48
N SER A 403 -25.66 -2.82 -0.23
CA SER A 403 -26.16 -3.91 -1.08
C SER A 403 -25.46 -3.92 -2.44
N PRO A 404 -25.09 -5.09 -2.99
CA PRO A 404 -24.60 -5.21 -4.36
C PRO A 404 -25.53 -4.63 -5.43
N LYS A 405 -26.84 -4.53 -5.15
CA LYS A 405 -27.84 -3.92 -6.05
C LYS A 405 -27.70 -2.41 -6.19
N GLN A 406 -26.93 -1.77 -5.31
CA GLN A 406 -26.68 -0.33 -5.30
C GLN A 406 -25.40 0.05 -6.05
N LEU A 407 -24.77 -0.90 -6.75
CA LEU A 407 -23.52 -0.68 -7.46
C LEU A 407 -23.77 -0.48 -8.96
N ALA A 408 -23.06 0.47 -9.56
CA ALA A 408 -22.95 0.58 -11.01
C ALA A 408 -22.10 -0.59 -11.55
N LEU A 409 -22.51 -1.17 -12.68
CA LEU A 409 -21.78 -2.26 -13.32
C LEU A 409 -20.89 -1.74 -14.44
N GLN A 410 -19.63 -2.15 -14.41
CA GLN A 410 -18.67 -1.99 -15.48
C GLN A 410 -18.42 -3.34 -16.16
N SER A 411 -17.92 -3.31 -17.40
CA SER A 411 -17.59 -4.50 -18.19
C SER A 411 -16.20 -4.40 -18.82
N ILE A 412 -15.64 -5.56 -19.13
CA ILE A 412 -14.38 -5.74 -19.84
C ILE A 412 -14.67 -6.37 -21.19
N SER A 413 -14.06 -5.85 -22.25
CA SER A 413 -13.98 -6.49 -23.56
C SER A 413 -12.53 -6.83 -23.87
N ASN A 414 -12.28 -8.07 -24.31
CA ASN A 414 -10.97 -8.49 -24.79
C ASN A 414 -10.82 -8.08 -26.25
N THR A 415 -9.74 -7.36 -26.57
CA THR A 415 -9.43 -6.92 -27.92
C THR A 415 -7.99 -7.28 -28.25
N ARG A 416 -7.75 -7.80 -29.46
CA ARG A 416 -6.38 -8.05 -29.93
C ARG A 416 -5.90 -6.88 -30.76
N LEU A 417 -4.70 -6.39 -30.44
CA LEU A 417 -3.99 -5.45 -31.31
C LEU A 417 -3.29 -6.22 -32.41
N SER A 418 -3.69 -6.00 -33.66
CA SER A 418 -2.81 -6.29 -34.79
C SER A 418 -1.99 -5.03 -35.07
N ILE A 419 -0.68 -5.08 -34.82
CA ILE A 419 0.21 -3.99 -35.19
C ILE A 419 0.44 -4.14 -36.71
N ALA A 420 -0.19 -3.27 -37.50
CA ALA A 420 -0.20 -3.38 -38.95
C ALA A 420 1.11 -2.92 -39.64
N GLN A 421 2.16 -2.54 -38.90
CA GLN A 421 3.36 -1.92 -39.50
C GLN A 421 4.71 -2.47 -39.09
N ASP A 422 4.83 -3.26 -38.03
CA ASP A 422 6.07 -3.95 -37.67
C ASP A 422 5.71 -5.41 -37.38
N ALA A 423 6.48 -6.37 -37.89
CA ALA A 423 6.24 -7.81 -37.82
C ALA A 423 6.30 -8.41 -36.39
N GLU A 424 5.84 -7.68 -35.39
CA GLU A 424 5.69 -8.07 -34.00
C GLU A 424 4.41 -8.88 -33.79
N PRO A 425 4.43 -9.87 -32.89
CA PRO A 425 3.24 -10.66 -32.58
C PRO A 425 2.14 -9.77 -32.01
N ALA A 426 0.90 -10.03 -32.45
CA ALA A 426 -0.29 -9.39 -31.90
C ALA A 426 -0.32 -9.52 -30.37
N ARG A 427 -0.47 -8.40 -29.65
CA ARG A 427 -0.59 -8.39 -28.19
C ARG A 427 -2.04 -8.28 -27.78
N GLU A 428 -2.44 -9.06 -26.79
CA GLU A 428 -3.77 -8.96 -26.20
C GLU A 428 -3.84 -7.75 -25.27
N VAL A 429 -4.88 -6.94 -25.41
CA VAL A 429 -5.17 -5.80 -24.55
C VAL A 429 -6.64 -5.85 -24.13
N ARG A 430 -6.98 -5.10 -23.09
CA ARG A 430 -8.37 -5.01 -22.63
C ARG A 430 -8.87 -3.59 -22.66
N VAL A 431 -10.11 -3.43 -23.08
CA VAL A 431 -10.86 -2.18 -23.04
C VAL A 431 -12.01 -2.34 -22.07
N MET A 432 -12.22 -1.34 -21.22
CA MET A 432 -13.28 -1.33 -20.22
C MET A 432 -14.40 -0.37 -20.62
N SER A 433 -15.61 -0.62 -20.13
CA SER A 433 -16.70 0.36 -20.22
C SER A 433 -16.35 1.64 -19.46
N ASN A 434 -17.00 2.75 -19.83
CA ASN A 434 -16.96 4.00 -19.10
C ASN A 434 -18.37 4.42 -18.69
N HIS A 435 -19.13 3.50 -18.09
CA HIS A 435 -20.46 3.82 -17.60
C HIS A 435 -20.35 4.78 -16.40
N PRO A 436 -21.15 5.85 -16.34
CA PRO A 436 -21.12 6.75 -15.20
C PRO A 436 -21.65 6.06 -13.94
N VAL A 437 -21.16 6.48 -12.78
CA VAL A 437 -21.77 6.16 -11.48
C VAL A 437 -22.63 7.34 -11.08
N GLU A 438 -23.93 7.10 -11.07
CA GLU A 438 -24.95 8.06 -10.70
C GLU A 438 -25.19 7.97 -9.18
N TRP A 439 -24.30 8.63 -8.42
CA TRP A 439 -24.35 8.66 -6.94
C TRP A 439 -25.69 9.16 -6.41
N TYR A 440 -26.26 10.15 -7.10
CA TYR A 440 -27.57 10.73 -6.82
C TYR A 440 -28.37 10.78 -8.11
N THR A 441 -29.70 10.64 -8.02
CA THR A 441 -30.58 10.75 -9.18
C THR A 441 -30.33 12.05 -9.95
N ASP A 442 -30.11 11.92 -11.26
CA ASP A 442 -29.80 13.04 -12.17
C ASP A 442 -28.57 13.88 -11.73
N PHE A 443 -27.67 13.28 -10.95
CA PHE A 443 -26.49 13.93 -10.36
C PHE A 443 -26.81 15.09 -9.40
N ASP A 444 -28.02 15.13 -8.85
CA ASP A 444 -28.48 16.16 -7.90
C ASP A 444 -28.27 15.70 -6.45
N ALA A 445 -27.31 16.31 -5.76
CA ALA A 445 -26.97 15.98 -4.37
C ALA A 445 -28.09 16.26 -3.34
N THR A 446 -29.18 16.92 -3.74
CA THR A 446 -30.38 17.06 -2.89
C THR A 446 -31.27 15.82 -2.91
N GLN A 447 -31.09 14.94 -3.89
CA GLN A 447 -31.81 13.68 -4.00
C GLN A 447 -31.24 12.62 -3.05
N PRO A 448 -32.01 11.57 -2.72
CA PRO A 448 -31.48 10.40 -2.05
C PRO A 448 -30.33 9.76 -2.84
N VAL A 449 -29.38 9.16 -2.12
CA VAL A 449 -28.30 8.39 -2.72
C VAL A 449 -28.88 7.26 -3.57
N LYS A 450 -28.56 7.24 -4.86
CA LYS A 450 -29.02 6.25 -5.85
C LYS A 450 -28.05 5.08 -5.94
N GLN A 451 -26.77 5.35 -6.14
CA GLN A 451 -25.71 4.34 -6.18
C GLN A 451 -24.70 4.59 -5.07
N ARG A 452 -24.16 3.51 -4.51
CA ARG A 452 -23.20 3.50 -3.41
C ARG A 452 -21.85 2.92 -3.79
N GLY A 453 -21.59 2.81 -5.09
CA GLY A 453 -20.33 2.29 -5.58
C GLY A 453 -20.42 1.75 -6.99
N TRP A 454 -19.41 0.98 -7.35
CA TRP A 454 -19.29 0.29 -8.62
C TRP A 454 -18.70 -1.11 -8.43
N ARG A 455 -18.93 -1.97 -9.42
CA ARG A 455 -18.38 -3.32 -9.52
C ARG A 455 -17.90 -3.57 -10.94
N LEU A 456 -16.73 -4.19 -11.07
CA LEU A 456 -16.18 -4.73 -12.31
C LEU A 456 -15.90 -6.22 -12.10
N ASP A 457 -16.60 -7.07 -12.84
CA ASP A 457 -16.30 -8.50 -12.85
C ASP A 457 -15.05 -8.76 -13.70
N LEU A 458 -14.05 -9.44 -13.11
CA LEU A 458 -12.83 -9.85 -13.79
C LEU A 458 -13.10 -11.06 -14.69
N PRO A 459 -12.24 -11.39 -15.66
CA PRO A 459 -12.35 -12.67 -16.37
C PRO A 459 -12.30 -13.86 -15.40
N ALA A 460 -12.95 -14.97 -15.75
CA ALA A 460 -13.04 -16.14 -14.87
C ALA A 460 -11.65 -16.63 -14.42
N GLY A 461 -11.46 -16.78 -13.11
CA GLY A 461 -10.22 -17.17 -12.46
C GLY A 461 -9.18 -16.07 -12.27
N GLU A 462 -9.40 -14.89 -12.84
CA GLU A 462 -8.51 -13.76 -12.65
C GLU A 462 -8.87 -13.02 -11.36
N MET A 463 -7.88 -12.75 -10.52
CA MET A 463 -8.09 -12.25 -9.16
C MET A 463 -7.10 -11.14 -8.78
N LEU A 464 -7.43 -10.37 -7.75
CA LEU A 464 -6.53 -9.37 -7.16
C LEU A 464 -5.99 -9.88 -5.82
N ILE A 465 -4.67 -10.10 -5.76
CA ILE A 465 -3.98 -10.55 -4.53
C ILE A 465 -2.91 -9.55 -4.04
N GLU A 466 -2.58 -8.56 -4.87
CA GLU A 466 -1.58 -7.53 -4.57
C GLU A 466 -2.23 -6.17 -4.29
N THR A 467 -1.49 -5.31 -3.60
CA THR A 467 -1.95 -3.96 -3.27
C THR A 467 -2.02 -3.06 -4.51
N MET A 468 -3.01 -2.15 -4.52
CA MET A 468 -3.21 -1.20 -5.61
C MET A 468 -2.46 0.11 -5.36
N GLN A 469 -2.09 0.82 -6.43
CA GLN A 469 -1.34 2.07 -6.39
C GLN A 469 -2.13 3.21 -7.04
N SER A 470 -2.33 4.31 -6.33
CA SER A 470 -2.98 5.50 -6.89
C SER A 470 -1.94 6.45 -7.50
N LEU A 471 -2.22 6.97 -8.70
CA LEU A 471 -1.40 7.99 -9.35
C LEU A 471 -2.31 9.10 -9.90
N GLY A 472 -2.37 10.24 -9.21
CA GLY A 472 -3.30 11.30 -9.58
C GLY A 472 -4.76 10.86 -9.42
N SER A 473 -5.55 11.04 -10.48
CA SER A 473 -6.96 10.62 -10.58
C SER A 473 -7.16 9.20 -11.12
N MET A 474 -6.09 8.40 -11.30
CA MET A 474 -6.19 7.00 -11.75
C MET A 474 -5.69 6.00 -10.69
N LEU A 475 -6.17 4.77 -10.78
CA LEU A 475 -5.73 3.64 -9.97
C LEU A 475 -5.07 2.58 -10.86
N LEU A 476 -3.88 2.15 -10.45
CA LEU A 476 -3.14 1.06 -11.06
C LEU A 476 -3.22 -0.18 -10.17
N LEU A 477 -3.43 -1.33 -10.79
CA LEU A 477 -3.51 -2.62 -10.09
C LEU A 477 -3.03 -3.74 -11.00
N GLN A 478 -2.47 -4.78 -10.39
CA GLN A 478 -2.03 -5.99 -11.08
C GLN A 478 -2.88 -7.17 -10.62
N THR A 479 -3.55 -7.84 -11.55
CA THR A 479 -4.26 -9.09 -11.28
C THR A 479 -3.40 -10.29 -11.65
N LEU A 480 -3.76 -11.43 -11.08
CA LEU A 480 -3.21 -12.75 -11.36
C LEU A 480 -4.30 -13.62 -11.97
N LEU A 481 -3.99 -14.26 -13.10
CA LEU A 481 -4.75 -15.36 -13.66
C LEU A 481 -3.86 -16.60 -13.60
N PRO A 482 -4.07 -17.51 -12.62
CA PRO A 482 -3.24 -18.69 -12.46
C PRO A 482 -3.31 -19.61 -13.67
N SER A 483 -2.18 -20.21 -14.00
CA SER A 483 -2.07 -21.33 -14.92
C SER A 483 -2.61 -22.62 -14.28
N SER A 484 -2.88 -23.63 -15.10
CA SER A 484 -3.37 -24.93 -14.63
C SER A 484 -2.28 -25.84 -14.04
N GLU A 485 -1.01 -25.46 -14.15
CA GLU A 485 0.14 -26.28 -13.72
C GLU A 485 0.87 -25.64 -12.53
N ARG A 486 1.22 -26.45 -11.52
CA ARG A 486 1.92 -25.97 -10.31
C ARG A 486 3.32 -25.46 -10.65
N CYS A 487 3.70 -24.33 -10.05
CA CYS A 487 5.06 -23.81 -10.08
C CYS A 487 5.66 -23.65 -11.49
N VAL A 488 4.83 -23.56 -12.53
CA VAL A 488 5.23 -23.18 -13.88
C VAL A 488 5.01 -21.68 -13.99
N THR A 489 6.00 -20.95 -14.47
CA THR A 489 6.01 -19.48 -14.62
C THR A 489 5.05 -18.95 -15.70
N ASP A 490 3.99 -19.69 -16.01
CA ASP A 490 3.02 -19.39 -17.08
C ASP A 490 1.75 -18.70 -16.54
N ASP A 491 1.77 -18.30 -15.27
CA ASP A 491 0.74 -17.42 -14.70
C ASP A 491 0.65 -16.12 -15.51
N SER A 492 -0.58 -15.70 -15.83
CA SER A 492 -0.81 -14.48 -16.60
C SER A 492 -1.12 -13.33 -15.67
N HIS A 493 -0.33 -12.27 -15.76
CA HIS A 493 -0.51 -11.05 -14.98
C HIS A 493 -1.01 -9.93 -15.87
N TRP A 494 -1.94 -9.12 -15.35
CA TRP A 494 -2.50 -8.00 -16.08
C TRP A 494 -2.38 -6.72 -15.27
N LEU A 495 -1.76 -5.70 -15.86
CA LEU A 495 -1.73 -4.35 -15.31
C LEU A 495 -2.92 -3.57 -15.86
N TYR A 496 -3.80 -3.17 -14.95
CA TYR A 496 -4.93 -2.30 -15.24
C TYR A 496 -4.64 -0.86 -14.83
N ALA A 497 -5.19 0.07 -15.59
CA ALA A 497 -5.34 1.46 -15.21
C ALA A 497 -6.81 1.85 -15.31
N ILE A 498 -7.42 2.20 -14.18
CA ILE A 498 -8.87 2.45 -14.09
C ILE A 498 -9.16 3.82 -13.47
N ASN A 499 -10.34 4.34 -13.75
CA ASN A 499 -10.89 5.47 -13.01
C ASN A 499 -11.43 4.99 -11.65
N PRO A 500 -10.84 5.40 -10.51
CA PRO A 500 -11.27 4.94 -9.19
C PRO A 500 -12.68 5.41 -8.81
N ALA A 501 -13.16 6.52 -9.40
CA ALA A 501 -14.51 7.01 -9.16
C ALA A 501 -15.58 6.13 -9.81
N THR A 502 -15.29 5.54 -10.98
CA THR A 502 -16.31 4.79 -11.74
C THR A 502 -16.05 3.31 -11.86
N GLY A 503 -14.80 2.86 -11.61
CA GLY A 503 -14.34 1.51 -11.90
C GLY A 503 -14.19 1.20 -13.38
N GLY A 504 -14.42 2.18 -14.25
CA GLY A 504 -14.35 2.06 -15.71
C GLY A 504 -13.02 2.53 -16.28
N ALA A 505 -12.99 2.70 -17.60
CA ALA A 505 -11.84 3.25 -18.31
C ALA A 505 -11.46 4.66 -17.80
N THR A 506 -10.17 4.98 -17.85
CA THR A 506 -9.66 6.33 -17.58
C THR A 506 -10.14 7.34 -18.62
N GLY A 507 -10.11 8.63 -18.28
CA GLY A 507 -10.44 9.71 -19.23
C GLY A 507 -9.35 10.01 -20.27
N HIS A 508 -8.21 9.31 -20.19
CA HIS A 508 -7.04 9.49 -21.05
C HIS A 508 -6.34 8.15 -21.31
N HIS A 509 -5.51 8.10 -22.36
CA HIS A 509 -4.68 6.94 -22.65
C HIS A 509 -3.54 6.84 -21.65
N VAL A 510 -3.53 5.78 -20.84
CA VAL A 510 -2.47 5.48 -19.88
C VAL A 510 -1.33 4.71 -20.54
N PHE A 511 -1.67 3.76 -21.40
CA PHE A 511 -0.72 2.93 -22.13
C PHE A 511 -0.49 3.46 -23.55
N ALA A 512 0.70 3.26 -24.10
CA ALA A 512 1.06 3.71 -25.44
C ALA A 512 0.34 2.91 -26.55
N GLN A 513 -0.12 1.71 -26.21
CA GLN A 513 -0.85 0.81 -27.09
C GLN A 513 -2.19 1.43 -27.54
N GLN A 514 -2.47 1.37 -28.84
CA GLN A 514 -3.72 1.85 -29.44
C GLN A 514 -4.45 0.71 -30.14
N THR A 515 -5.77 0.65 -29.97
CA THR A 515 -6.67 -0.29 -30.67
C THR A 515 -7.01 0.17 -32.07
N ALA A 516 -7.36 -0.79 -32.95
CA ALA A 516 -7.87 -0.49 -34.29
C ALA A 516 -9.27 0.16 -34.25
N GLU A 517 -9.99 -0.03 -33.14
CA GLU A 517 -11.25 0.65 -32.81
C GLU A 517 -10.98 1.81 -31.85
N ASP A 518 -11.82 2.86 -31.85
CA ASP A 518 -11.70 4.05 -30.99
C ASP A 518 -11.98 3.73 -29.50
N GLY A 519 -11.05 3.03 -28.85
CA GLY A 519 -11.13 2.60 -27.45
C GLY A 519 -9.88 2.96 -26.63
N ILE A 520 -10.07 3.23 -25.34
CA ILE A 520 -8.96 3.46 -24.40
C ILE A 520 -8.51 2.10 -23.86
N VAL A 521 -7.26 1.72 -24.17
CA VAL A 521 -6.63 0.54 -23.57
C VAL A 521 -6.58 0.73 -22.06
N SER A 522 -7.26 -0.16 -21.35
CA SER A 522 -7.44 -0.13 -19.90
C SER A 522 -6.59 -1.19 -19.19
N ALA A 523 -6.16 -2.24 -19.88
CA ALA A 523 -5.20 -3.20 -19.35
C ALA A 523 -4.27 -3.82 -20.41
N ILE A 524 -3.08 -4.19 -19.97
CA ILE A 524 -2.06 -4.92 -20.74
C ILE A 524 -1.53 -6.10 -19.92
N GLN A 525 -1.10 -7.17 -20.59
CA GLN A 525 -0.37 -8.24 -19.91
C GLN A 525 0.98 -7.69 -19.38
N PHE A 526 1.27 -7.91 -18.10
CA PHE A 526 2.38 -7.24 -17.42
C PHE A 526 2.84 -7.94 -16.12
N GLY A 527 4.12 -8.26 -16.10
CA GLY A 527 4.87 -8.65 -14.91
C GLY A 527 4.69 -10.11 -14.49
N ALA A 528 5.19 -10.37 -13.29
CA ALA A 528 5.06 -11.60 -12.54
C ALA A 528 4.54 -11.26 -11.13
N LEU A 529 4.41 -12.26 -10.25
CA LEU A 529 4.01 -12.08 -8.84
C LEU A 529 4.88 -11.03 -8.12
N GLY A 530 4.30 -10.35 -7.12
CA GLY A 530 5.00 -9.36 -6.28
C GLY A 530 4.46 -7.94 -6.37
N GLY A 531 3.45 -7.69 -7.20
CA GLY A 531 2.80 -6.39 -7.34
C GLY A 531 3.55 -5.44 -8.27
N ILE A 532 3.21 -4.15 -8.19
CA ILE A 532 3.75 -3.10 -9.06
C ILE A 532 4.33 -1.95 -8.24
N ASP A 533 5.44 -1.42 -8.72
CA ASP A 533 6.01 -0.16 -8.27
C ASP A 533 5.89 0.91 -9.35
N ILE A 534 5.71 2.16 -8.93
CA ILE A 534 5.66 3.31 -9.84
C ILE A 534 6.93 4.12 -9.66
N GLY A 535 7.67 4.30 -10.74
CA GLY A 535 8.84 5.17 -10.78
C GLY A 535 8.66 6.35 -11.73
N GLN A 536 9.29 7.47 -11.39
CA GLN A 536 9.40 8.65 -12.26
C GLN A 536 10.85 8.83 -12.69
N SER A 537 11.05 9.10 -13.97
CA SER A 537 12.35 9.46 -14.55
C SER A 537 12.24 10.73 -15.39
N GLY A 538 13.36 11.25 -15.89
CA GLY A 538 13.36 12.35 -16.86
C GLY A 538 12.60 12.02 -18.17
N GLN A 539 12.27 10.74 -18.40
CA GLN A 539 11.53 10.24 -19.56
C GLN A 539 10.02 10.05 -19.30
N GLY A 540 9.53 10.38 -18.09
CA GLY A 540 8.14 10.21 -17.67
C GLY A 540 7.96 9.16 -16.58
N PHE A 541 6.73 8.67 -16.41
CA PHE A 541 6.37 7.66 -15.43
C PHE A 541 6.42 6.24 -16.03
N ALA A 542 6.78 5.26 -15.21
CA ALA A 542 6.75 3.86 -15.57
C ALA A 542 6.28 3.00 -14.39
N ALA A 543 5.52 1.96 -14.70
CA ALA A 543 5.24 0.86 -13.80
C ALA A 543 6.34 -0.20 -13.96
N TYR A 544 6.76 -0.78 -12.84
CA TYR A 544 7.78 -1.82 -12.76
C TYR A 544 7.20 -3.04 -12.05
N ALA A 545 7.48 -4.23 -12.58
CA ALA A 545 7.21 -5.50 -11.93
C ALA A 545 8.33 -6.47 -12.30
N GLN A 546 9.11 -6.89 -11.32
CA GLN A 546 10.32 -7.69 -11.50
C GLN A 546 11.25 -7.09 -12.58
N ASP A 547 11.46 -7.79 -13.70
CA ASP A 547 12.29 -7.39 -14.84
C ASP A 547 11.53 -6.63 -15.93
N GLN A 548 10.21 -6.47 -15.79
CA GLN A 548 9.37 -5.78 -16.76
C GLN A 548 9.12 -4.31 -16.40
N GLN A 549 9.07 -3.48 -17.44
CA GLN A 549 8.75 -2.06 -17.34
C GLN A 549 7.68 -1.70 -18.38
N ALA A 550 6.64 -0.99 -17.93
CA ALA A 550 5.62 -0.40 -18.79
C ALA A 550 5.62 1.12 -18.61
N ARG A 551 5.79 1.86 -19.71
CA ARG A 551 5.59 3.32 -19.68
C ARG A 551 4.11 3.60 -19.44
N ILE A 552 3.84 4.52 -18.52
CA ILE A 552 2.48 4.93 -18.17
C ILE A 552 2.38 6.45 -18.26
N ALA A 553 1.26 6.92 -18.80
CA ALA A 553 0.92 8.33 -18.82
C ALA A 553 0.03 8.64 -17.60
N PRO A 554 0.51 9.48 -16.65
CA PRO A 554 -0.35 9.97 -15.58
C PRO A 554 -1.48 10.85 -16.16
N PRO A 555 -2.56 11.06 -15.40
CA PRO A 555 -3.63 11.98 -15.80
C PRO A 555 -3.07 13.38 -16.11
N PRO A 556 -3.50 14.04 -17.20
CA PRO A 556 -2.97 15.35 -17.59
C PRO A 556 -3.02 16.42 -16.49
N GLU A 557 -4.06 16.41 -15.67
CA GLU A 557 -4.25 17.29 -14.51
C GLU A 557 -3.22 17.07 -13.39
N SER A 558 -2.59 15.90 -13.39
CA SER A 558 -1.53 15.54 -12.43
C SER A 558 -0.14 15.94 -12.91
N VAL A 559 -0.02 16.48 -14.14
CA VAL A 559 1.26 16.88 -14.75
C VAL A 559 1.26 18.39 -15.01
N GLY A 560 2.09 19.13 -14.27
CA GLY A 560 2.26 20.56 -14.48
C GLY A 560 2.67 21.32 -13.21
N ARG A 561 2.94 22.62 -13.35
CA ARG A 561 3.25 23.50 -12.21
C ARG A 561 1.97 23.72 -11.42
N GLN A 562 1.74 22.91 -10.38
CA GLN A 562 0.67 23.17 -9.42
C GLN A 562 1.06 24.39 -8.57
N SER A 563 0.71 25.58 -9.05
CA SER A 563 0.89 26.81 -8.29
C SER A 563 -0.18 26.88 -7.21
N TRP A 564 0.21 26.58 -5.97
CA TRP A 564 -0.60 26.94 -4.81
C TRP A 564 -0.39 28.43 -4.49
N ARG A 565 -1.46 29.12 -4.09
CA ARG A 565 -1.39 30.43 -3.46
C ARG A 565 -2.07 30.32 -2.10
N VAL A 566 -1.43 30.86 -1.07
CA VAL A 566 -2.07 31.02 0.25
C VAL A 566 -3.20 32.04 0.07
N ILE A 567 -4.44 31.62 0.33
CA ILE A 567 -5.54 32.56 0.52
C ILE A 567 -5.44 33.02 1.96
N VAL A 568 -4.94 34.24 2.17
CA VAL A 568 -5.01 34.89 3.47
C VAL A 568 -6.40 35.54 3.52
N GLU A 569 -7.26 35.11 4.44
CA GLU A 569 -8.55 35.78 4.66
C GLU A 569 -8.32 37.23 5.12
N PRO A 570 -9.14 38.19 4.66
CA PRO A 570 -8.96 39.62 4.90
C PRO A 570 -9.19 40.08 6.35
#